data_AF-A0A2K3N2S0-F1
#
_entry.id   AF-A0A2K3N2S0-F1
#
_cell.length_a   1.000
_cell.length_b   1.000
_cell.length_c   1.000
_cell.angle_alpha   90.00
_cell.angle_beta   90.00
_cell.angle_gamma   90.00
#
_symmetry.space_group_name_H-M   'P 1'
#
loop_
_entity.id
_entity.type
_entity.pdbx_description
1 polymer ?
#
loop_
_entity_poly.entity_id
_entity_poly.type
_entity_poly.pdbx_seq_one_letter_code
_entity_poly.pdbx_strand_id
1 'polypeptide(L)'
;MLRALSVRVCCGLLECWLWANLYWAEQKDTGPGPVALRDYPHSRHLCIKFPFKTTARESYCDKCYCYVCDSAAPCKYWTTGNHCSAESAGYWKDQRKVRRRVY
;
A
#
# COMPACT_ATOMS: atom_id res chain seq x y z
N MET A 1 14.48 49.30 6.13
CA MET A 1 13.66 50.01 5.14
C MET A 1 12.25 49.45 5.23
N LEU A 2 11.32 50.34 5.53
CA LEU A 2 9.96 50.06 5.99
C LEU A 2 8.97 50.00 4.82
N ARG A 3 7.93 49.17 5.02
CA ARG A 3 6.55 49.25 4.49
C ARG A 3 6.26 48.72 3.07
N ALA A 4 5.46 47.66 3.04
CA ALA A 4 4.12 47.75 2.46
C ALA A 4 3.19 46.75 3.18
N LEU A 5 2.42 47.28 4.14
CA LEU A 5 1.15 46.69 4.56
C LEU A 5 0.25 46.69 3.32
N SER A 6 -0.01 45.53 2.72
CA SER A 6 -1.14 45.42 1.79
C SER A 6 -2.39 45.24 2.64
N VAL A 7 -2.94 46.39 2.97
CA VAL A 7 -4.22 46.62 3.61
C VAL A 7 -5.26 45.70 2.98
N ARG A 8 -5.84 44.79 3.77
CA ARG A 8 -7.16 44.22 3.47
C ARG A 8 -8.17 45.35 3.63
N VAL A 9 -8.37 46.14 2.59
CA VAL A 9 -9.54 47.01 2.47
C VAL A 9 -10.69 46.11 2.04
N CYS A 10 -11.66 45.96 2.94
CA CYS A 10 -12.96 45.36 2.71
C CYS A 10 -13.69 46.10 1.57
N CYS A 11 -14.20 45.38 0.56
CA CYS A 11 -15.37 45.83 -0.19
C CYS A 11 -16.00 44.67 -0.97
N GLY A 12 -17.30 44.46 -0.82
CA GLY A 12 -18.13 43.82 -1.84
C GLY A 12 -18.40 42.32 -1.66
N LEU A 13 -19.65 42.01 -1.34
CA LEU A 13 -20.26 40.68 -1.20
C LEU A 13 -20.35 39.84 -2.50
N LEU A 14 -19.47 40.03 -3.50
CA LEU A 14 -19.66 39.40 -4.83
C LEU A 14 -18.45 38.68 -5.44
N GLU A 15 -17.36 38.42 -4.71
CA GLU A 15 -16.19 37.70 -5.28
C GLU A 15 -15.88 36.35 -4.62
N CYS A 16 -16.82 35.77 -3.86
CA CYS A 16 -16.64 34.42 -3.30
C CYS A 16 -16.81 33.30 -4.36
N TRP A 17 -17.46 33.56 -5.50
CA TRP A 17 -17.77 32.51 -6.48
C TRP A 17 -16.61 32.18 -7.43
N LEU A 18 -15.72 33.13 -7.73
CA LEU A 18 -14.61 32.89 -8.67
C LEU A 18 -13.36 32.33 -7.99
N TRP A 19 -13.12 32.67 -6.72
CA TRP A 19 -12.00 32.10 -5.95
C TRP A 19 -12.26 30.66 -5.48
N ALA A 20 -13.52 30.29 -5.26
CA ALA A 20 -13.87 28.90 -5.01
C ALA A 20 -13.42 28.00 -6.17
N ASN A 21 -13.76 28.35 -7.42
CA ASN A 21 -13.45 27.50 -8.58
C ASN A 21 -11.95 27.26 -8.81
N LEU A 22 -11.07 28.20 -8.46
CA LEU A 22 -9.62 28.00 -8.52
C LEU A 22 -9.08 27.21 -7.32
N TYR A 23 -9.65 27.39 -6.12
CA TYR A 23 -9.24 26.66 -4.91
C TYR A 23 -9.72 25.18 -4.89
N TRP A 24 -10.79 24.85 -5.63
CA TRP A 24 -11.28 23.47 -5.81
C TRP A 24 -10.60 22.73 -6.98
N ALA A 25 -9.82 23.41 -7.82
CA ALA A 25 -9.10 22.79 -8.93
C ALA A 25 -7.75 22.18 -8.50
N GLU A 26 -7.14 22.72 -7.45
CA GLU A 26 -5.84 22.28 -6.90
C GLU A 26 -5.92 21.01 -6.04
N GLN A 27 -7.12 20.49 -5.74
CA GLN A 27 -7.32 19.34 -4.85
C GLN A 27 -7.78 18.07 -5.58
N LYS A 28 -7.62 17.99 -6.91
CA LYS A 28 -8.21 16.90 -7.71
C LYS A 28 -7.31 15.70 -8.00
N ASP A 29 -6.07 15.67 -7.50
CA ASP A 29 -5.13 14.58 -7.79
C ASP A 29 -4.65 13.84 -6.54
N THR A 30 -5.56 13.42 -5.67
CA THR A 30 -5.27 12.28 -4.80
C THR A 30 -6.09 11.09 -5.27
N GLY A 31 -5.59 10.42 -6.31
CA GLY A 31 -5.85 8.99 -6.45
C GLY A 31 -5.58 8.30 -5.10
N PRO A 32 -6.22 7.14 -4.82
CA PRO A 32 -6.15 6.51 -3.51
C PRO A 32 -4.70 6.46 -3.04
N GLY A 33 -4.39 7.20 -1.97
CA GLY A 33 -3.02 7.36 -1.48
C GLY A 33 -2.35 6.00 -1.26
N PRO A 34 -1.02 5.95 -1.16
CA PRO A 34 -0.27 4.69 -1.09
C PRO A 34 -0.88 3.76 -0.06
N VAL A 35 -1.47 2.65 -0.55
CA VAL A 35 -2.08 1.66 0.32
C VAL A 35 -0.97 0.70 0.66
N ALA A 36 -0.56 0.69 1.93
CA ALA A 36 0.64 -0.03 2.38
C ALA A 36 0.71 -1.50 1.91
N LEU A 37 -0.45 -2.15 1.78
CA LEU A 37 -0.58 -3.55 1.35
C LEU A 37 -0.68 -3.76 -0.17
N ARG A 38 -0.75 -2.70 -0.96
CA ARG A 38 -0.66 -2.77 -2.44
C ARG A 38 0.73 -2.38 -2.94
N ASP A 39 1.31 -1.34 -2.34
CA ASP A 39 2.51 -0.70 -2.89
C ASP A 39 3.82 -1.23 -2.29
N TYR A 40 3.78 -1.76 -1.06
CA TYR A 40 4.96 -2.35 -0.41
C TYR A 40 5.03 -3.87 -0.53
N PRO A 41 6.25 -4.45 -0.45
CA PRO A 41 6.43 -5.89 -0.38
C PRO A 41 5.65 -6.47 0.80
N HIS A 42 4.73 -7.40 0.52
CA HIS A 42 3.89 -8.01 1.53
C HIS A 42 3.79 -9.53 1.35
N SER A 43 3.53 -10.21 2.46
CA SER A 43 3.25 -11.64 2.45
C SER A 43 1.90 -11.88 1.77
N ARG A 44 1.79 -13.03 1.11
CA ARG A 44 0.60 -13.38 0.34
C ARG A 44 -0.72 -13.33 1.12
N HIS A 45 -0.74 -13.74 2.39
CA HIS A 45 -1.95 -13.68 3.22
C HIS A 45 -2.45 -12.25 3.52
N LEU A 46 -1.61 -11.23 3.30
CA LEU A 46 -1.96 -9.81 3.46
C LEU A 46 -2.32 -9.13 2.13
N CYS A 47 -2.31 -9.86 1.02
CA CYS A 47 -2.54 -9.28 -0.29
C CYS A 47 -3.97 -8.75 -0.44
N ILE A 48 -4.11 -7.46 -0.76
CA ILE A 48 -5.41 -6.84 -1.05
C ILE A 48 -5.88 -7.16 -2.48
N LYS A 49 -4.95 -7.32 -3.45
CA LYS A 49 -5.32 -7.64 -4.84
C LYS A 49 -5.95 -9.04 -4.95
N PHE A 50 -5.42 -9.99 -4.20
CA PHE A 50 -5.89 -11.37 -4.17
C PHE A 50 -6.20 -11.75 -2.72
N PRO A 51 -7.44 -11.50 -2.25
CA PRO A 51 -7.82 -11.82 -0.90
C PRO A 51 -7.66 -13.31 -0.64
N PHE A 52 -7.08 -13.65 0.51
CA PHE A 52 -6.73 -15.02 0.86
C PHE A 52 -7.94 -15.98 0.96
N LYS A 53 -9.12 -15.44 1.28
CA LYS A 53 -10.36 -16.22 1.46
C LYS A 53 -11.11 -16.51 0.15
N THR A 54 -10.94 -15.69 -0.88
CA THR A 54 -11.75 -15.76 -2.10
C THR A 54 -10.97 -16.24 -3.31
N THR A 55 -9.66 -16.08 -3.32
CA THR A 55 -8.82 -16.37 -4.49
C THR A 55 -8.07 -17.68 -4.34
N ALA A 56 -7.80 -18.36 -5.45
CA ALA A 56 -6.92 -19.53 -5.47
C ALA A 56 -5.58 -19.22 -4.81
N ARG A 57 -5.10 -20.10 -3.93
CA ARG A 57 -3.91 -19.83 -3.10
C ARG A 57 -2.64 -19.68 -3.91
N GLU A 58 -2.61 -20.13 -5.15
CA GLU A 58 -1.42 -20.02 -6.01
C GLU A 58 -1.23 -18.62 -6.62
N SER A 59 -2.31 -17.82 -6.72
CA SER A 59 -2.26 -16.48 -7.29
C SER A 59 -1.38 -15.52 -6.46
N TYR A 60 -0.57 -14.70 -7.12
CA TYR A 60 0.30 -13.72 -6.47
C TYR A 60 0.36 -12.42 -7.27
N CYS A 61 0.82 -11.36 -6.61
CA CYS A 61 1.04 -10.04 -7.16
C CYS A 61 2.54 -9.75 -7.29
N ASP A 62 2.92 -8.73 -8.04
CA ASP A 62 4.34 -8.37 -8.25
C ASP A 62 5.08 -7.96 -6.95
N LYS A 63 4.32 -7.50 -5.95
CA LYS A 63 4.85 -7.11 -4.62
C LYS A 63 4.75 -8.24 -3.59
N CYS A 64 4.24 -9.40 -3.98
CA CYS A 64 4.02 -10.51 -3.07
C CYS A 64 5.32 -11.30 -2.86
N TYR A 65 5.62 -11.65 -1.61
CA TYR A 65 6.78 -12.48 -1.28
C TYR A 65 6.39 -13.74 -0.49
N CYS A 66 7.25 -14.75 -0.53
CA CYS A 66 7.10 -15.96 0.24
C CYS A 66 7.49 -15.72 1.71
N TYR A 67 6.52 -15.87 2.62
CA TYR A 67 6.76 -15.67 4.06
C TYR A 67 7.83 -16.60 4.63
N VAL A 68 7.97 -17.83 4.13
CA VAL A 68 8.93 -18.82 4.66
C VAL A 68 10.34 -18.58 4.12
N CYS A 69 10.46 -18.27 2.83
CA CYS A 69 11.74 -18.15 2.14
C CYS A 69 12.29 -16.73 2.09
N ASP A 70 11.50 -15.72 2.46
CA ASP A 70 11.86 -14.30 2.35
C ASP A 70 12.29 -13.88 0.93
N SER A 71 11.77 -14.57 -0.09
CA SER A 71 12.05 -14.34 -1.51
C SER A 71 10.81 -13.85 -2.25
N ALA A 72 10.99 -13.20 -3.41
CA ALA A 72 9.87 -12.86 -4.30
C ALA A 72 9.04 -14.11 -4.65
N ALA A 73 7.71 -13.96 -4.71
CA ALA A 73 6.83 -15.03 -5.17
C ALA A 73 6.91 -15.15 -6.71
N PRO A 74 6.90 -16.36 -7.29
CA PRO A 74 6.81 -17.66 -6.63
C PRO A 74 8.20 -18.22 -6.23
N CYS A 75 8.29 -18.80 -5.04
CA CYS A 75 9.48 -19.55 -4.63
C CYS A 75 9.46 -20.99 -5.17
N LYS A 76 10.59 -21.71 -5.13
CA LYS A 76 10.69 -23.13 -5.56
C LYS A 76 9.62 -24.06 -4.94
N TYR A 77 9.20 -23.77 -3.70
CA TYR A 77 8.22 -24.58 -2.95
C TYR A 77 6.84 -23.91 -2.87
N TRP A 78 6.54 -22.98 -3.78
CA TRP A 78 5.31 -22.19 -3.74
C TRP A 78 4.06 -23.06 -3.66
N THR A 79 3.90 -23.97 -4.62
CA THR A 79 2.77 -24.90 -4.68
C THR A 79 3.14 -26.24 -4.02
N THR A 80 4.32 -26.79 -4.32
CA THR A 80 4.77 -28.11 -3.81
C THR A 80 4.86 -28.15 -2.28
N GLY A 81 5.28 -27.06 -1.65
CA GLY A 81 5.38 -26.93 -0.19
C GLY A 81 4.24 -26.15 0.44
N ASN A 82 3.19 -25.81 -0.33
CA ASN A 82 2.09 -24.95 0.10
C ASN A 82 2.54 -23.60 0.70
N HIS A 83 3.72 -23.10 0.32
CA HIS A 83 4.22 -21.80 0.76
C HIS A 83 3.32 -20.64 0.30
N CYS A 84 2.52 -20.86 -0.75
CA CYS A 84 1.48 -19.96 -1.21
C CYS A 84 0.38 -19.69 -0.17
N SER A 85 0.24 -20.61 0.81
CA SER A 85 -0.67 -20.55 1.96
C SER A 85 0.03 -20.09 3.25
N ALA A 86 1.28 -19.63 3.17
CA ALA A 86 2.05 -19.30 4.37
C ALA A 86 1.52 -18.04 5.06
N GLU A 87 1.13 -18.22 6.31
CA GLU A 87 0.64 -17.17 7.22
C GLU A 87 1.70 -16.75 8.23
N SER A 88 1.53 -15.61 8.88
CA SER A 88 2.48 -15.15 9.90
C SER A 88 2.34 -15.84 11.27
N ALA A 89 1.62 -16.96 11.36
CA ALA A 89 1.24 -17.62 12.60
C ALA A 89 1.49 -19.14 12.57
N GLY A 90 1.58 -19.74 13.77
CA GLY A 90 1.69 -21.18 13.97
C GLY A 90 2.87 -21.82 13.24
N TYR A 91 2.59 -22.93 12.55
CA TYR A 91 3.56 -23.76 11.82
C TYR A 91 4.51 -22.95 10.92
N TRP A 92 4.00 -21.95 10.19
CA TRP A 92 4.79 -21.17 9.25
C TRP A 92 5.83 -20.27 9.91
N LYS A 93 5.54 -19.78 11.12
CA LYS A 93 6.50 -18.98 11.90
C LYS A 93 7.71 -19.82 12.29
N ASP A 94 7.49 -21.08 12.64
CA ASP A 94 8.58 -22.00 13.00
C ASP A 94 9.35 -22.45 11.76
N GLN A 95 8.66 -22.74 10.64
CA GLN A 95 9.32 -23.00 9.36
C GLN A 95 10.23 -21.84 8.92
N ARG A 96 9.78 -20.59 9.07
CA ARG A 96 10.60 -19.40 8.76
C ARG A 96 11.83 -19.31 9.67
N LYS A 97 11.70 -19.59 10.96
CA LYS A 97 12.85 -19.63 11.90
C LYS A 97 13.86 -20.70 11.49
N VAL A 98 13.39 -21.90 11.15
CA VAL A 98 14.26 -23.00 10.68
C VAL A 98 14.99 -22.56 9.41
N ARG A 99 14.27 -22.02 8.43
CA ARG A 99 14.88 -21.57 7.16
C ARG A 99 15.95 -20.49 7.36
N ARG A 100 15.72 -19.54 8.28
CA ARG A 100 16.68 -18.46 8.61
C ARG A 100 17.91 -18.93 9.38
N ARG A 101 17.86 -20.09 10.05
CA ARG A 101 19.03 -20.68 10.73
C ARG A 101 19.96 -21.44 9.80
N VAL A 102 19.47 -21.76 8.60
CA VAL A 102 20.21 -22.56 7.61
C VAL A 102 21.03 -21.67 6.65
N TYR A 103 20.89 -20.34 6.75
CA TYR A 103 21.63 -19.35 5.97
C TYR A 103 22.54 -18.51 6.87
#